data_AF-A0A3D3FAV3-F1
#
_entry.id   AF-A0A3D3FAV3-F1
#
_cell.length_a   1.000
_cell.length_b   1.000
_cell.length_c   1.000
_cell.angle_alpha   90.00
_cell.angle_beta   90.00
_cell.angle_gamma   90.00
#
_symmetry.space_group_name_H-M   'P 1'
#
loop_
_entity.id
_entity.type
_entity.pdbx_description
1 polymer ?
#
loop_
_entity_poly.entity_id
_entity_poly.type
_entity_poly.pdbx_seq_one_letter_code
_entity_poly.pdbx_strand_id
1 'polypeptide(L)'
;MRKRFLFCISLLLLTAVACEKETERMEDYVADFATVVRENDAVKFLLDNNRLLTPSPPSDYTGKDGQRVVISYTPLQGDSVKI
;
A
#
# COMPACT_ATOMS: atom_id res chain seq x y z
N MET A 1 11.99 -54.36 1.79
CA MET A 1 10.84 -53.48 2.12
C MET A 1 11.22 -52.21 2.90
N ARG A 2 12.13 -52.29 3.89
CA ARG A 2 12.65 -51.12 4.64
C ARG A 2 13.15 -49.94 3.79
N LYS A 3 13.93 -50.19 2.72
CA LYS A 3 14.47 -49.12 1.86
C LYS A 3 13.40 -48.37 1.05
N ARG A 4 12.36 -49.07 0.59
CA ARG A 4 11.21 -48.44 -0.11
C ARG A 4 10.37 -47.61 0.86
N PHE A 5 10.23 -48.08 2.10
CA PHE A 5 9.53 -47.35 3.16
C PHE A 5 10.26 -46.05 3.55
N LEU A 6 11.58 -46.11 3.71
CA LEU A 6 12.43 -44.93 3.94
C LEU A 6 12.35 -43.92 2.78
N PHE A 7 12.28 -44.41 1.54
CA PHE A 7 12.12 -43.55 0.36
C PHE A 7 10.76 -42.83 0.36
N CYS A 8 9.67 -43.53 0.69
CA CYS A 8 8.35 -42.91 0.80
C CYS A 8 8.30 -41.86 1.92
N ILE A 9 8.94 -42.13 3.07
CA ILE A 9 9.02 -41.15 4.18
C ILE A 9 9.81 -39.92 3.77
N SER A 10 10.95 -40.11 3.07
CA SER A 10 11.75 -39.00 2.54
C SER A 10 10.95 -38.15 1.54
N LEU A 11 10.14 -38.78 0.69
CA LEU A 11 9.32 -38.07 -0.31
C LEU A 11 8.19 -37.28 0.36
N LEU A 12 7.61 -37.80 1.45
CA LEU A 12 6.55 -37.13 2.21
C LEU A 12 7.07 -35.92 3.01
N LEU A 13 8.31 -35.97 3.49
CA LEU A 13 8.94 -34.85 4.22
C LEU A 13 9.29 -33.68 3.29
N LEU A 14 9.54 -33.92 2.00
CA LEU A 14 9.80 -32.88 1.01
C LEU A 14 8.61 -31.97 0.75
N THR A 15 7.37 -32.46 0.90
CA THR A 15 6.17 -31.62 0.72
C THR A 15 5.88 -30.71 1.92
N ALA A 16 6.49 -30.98 3.08
CA ALA A 16 6.32 -30.17 4.29
C ALA A 16 7.26 -28.93 4.31
N VAL A 17 8.20 -28.83 3.37
CA VAL A 17 9.10 -27.67 3.23
C VAL A 17 8.57 -26.65 2.22
N ALA A 18 7.25 -26.64 1.99
CA ALA A 18 6.59 -25.49 1.36
C ALA A 18 6.66 -24.33 2.37
N CYS A 19 7.79 -23.63 2.34
CA CYS A 19 8.00 -22.40 3.08
C CYS A 19 7.00 -21.39 2.53
N GLU A 20 5.90 -21.20 3.25
CA GLU A 20 4.95 -20.13 2.98
C GLU A 20 5.70 -18.83 3.34
N LYS A 21 6.34 -18.23 2.33
CA LYS A 21 6.94 -16.91 2.48
C LYS A 21 5.79 -16.00 2.91
N GLU A 22 5.87 -15.46 4.12
CA GLU A 22 4.92 -14.43 4.56
C GLU A 22 4.82 -13.41 3.43
N THR A 23 3.59 -13.14 2.99
CA THR A 23 3.39 -12.10 2.00
C THR A 23 3.84 -10.82 2.67
N GLU A 24 5.07 -10.39 2.40
CA GLU A 24 5.51 -9.01 2.63
C GLU A 24 4.54 -8.17 1.80
N ARG A 25 3.44 -7.75 2.43
CA ARG A 25 2.60 -6.70 1.89
C ARG A 25 3.57 -5.56 1.66
N MET A 26 3.79 -5.22 0.39
CA MET A 26 4.18 -3.84 0.08
C MET A 26 3.20 -3.00 0.89
N GLU A 27 3.69 -2.23 1.86
CA GLU A 27 2.85 -1.28 2.59
C GLU A 27 1.95 -0.60 1.56
N ASP A 28 0.65 -0.50 1.82
CA ASP A 28 -0.38 -0.20 0.81
C ASP A 28 -0.16 1.19 0.19
N TYR A 29 0.81 1.32 -0.71
CA TYR A 29 1.18 2.53 -1.44
C TYR A 29 0.29 2.59 -2.66
N VAL A 30 -0.64 3.54 -2.64
CA VAL A 30 -1.53 3.85 -3.75
C VAL A 30 -0.95 5.05 -4.49
N ALA A 31 -0.94 5.00 -5.81
CA ALA A 31 -0.59 6.12 -6.66
C ALA A 31 -1.81 6.50 -7.52
N ASP A 32 -2.25 7.75 -7.41
CA ASP A 32 -3.41 8.26 -8.14
C ASP A 32 -3.15 9.66 -8.70
N PHE A 33 -3.95 10.07 -9.68
CA PHE A 33 -3.99 11.45 -10.12
C PHE A 33 -4.94 12.27 -9.24
N ALA A 34 -4.48 13.46 -8.81
CA ALA A 34 -5.23 14.33 -7.92
C ALA A 34 -5.10 15.81 -8.31
N THR A 35 -6.07 16.61 -7.89
CA THR A 35 -6.04 18.06 -7.95
C THR A 35 -5.77 18.62 -6.56
N VAL A 36 -4.79 19.50 -6.45
CA VAL A 36 -4.43 20.19 -5.20
C VAL A 36 -5.58 21.12 -4.80
N VAL A 37 -6.03 21.01 -3.55
CA VAL A 37 -7.03 21.89 -2.94
C VAL A 37 -6.38 22.57 -1.73
N ARG A 38 -6.41 23.89 -1.68
CA ARG A 38 -5.91 24.69 -0.54
C ARG A 38 -7.06 25.26 0.28
N GLU A 39 -7.09 24.92 1.56
CA GLU A 39 -8.07 25.42 2.54
C GLU A 39 -7.33 25.86 3.82
N ASN A 40 -7.44 27.14 4.21
CA ASN A 40 -6.86 27.66 5.47
C ASN A 40 -5.37 27.27 5.66
N ASP A 41 -4.54 27.49 4.65
CA ASP A 41 -3.12 27.11 4.57
C ASP A 41 -2.80 25.60 4.61
N ALA A 42 -3.80 24.73 4.74
CA ALA A 42 -3.64 23.28 4.60
C ALA A 42 -3.78 22.84 3.14
N VAL A 43 -3.02 21.81 2.76
CA VAL A 43 -3.14 21.16 1.46
C VAL A 43 -3.94 19.87 1.58
N LYS A 44 -4.87 19.67 0.64
CA LYS A 44 -5.63 18.44 0.43
C LYS A 44 -5.53 18.03 -1.03
N PHE A 45 -5.92 16.79 -1.32
CA PHE A 45 -5.83 16.23 -2.67
C PHE A 45 -7.18 15.64 -3.09
N LEU A 46 -7.83 16.26 -4.06
CA LEU A 46 -9.07 15.77 -4.64
C LEU A 46 -8.74 14.76 -5.76
N LEU A 47 -9.06 13.50 -5.53
CA LEU A 47 -8.91 12.43 -6.53
C LEU A 47 -10.00 12.52 -7.60
N ASP A 48 -9.77 11.86 -8.74
CA ASP A 48 -10.74 11.80 -9.85
C ASP A 48 -12.05 11.07 -9.52
N ASN A 49 -12.02 10.22 -8.50
CA ASN A 49 -13.21 9.57 -7.96
C ASN A 49 -13.97 10.44 -6.95
N ASN A 50 -13.67 11.74 -6.87
CA ASN A 50 -14.24 12.74 -5.96
C ASN A 50 -13.93 12.51 -4.46
N ARG A 51 -12.98 11.63 -4.11
CA ARG A 51 -12.49 11.54 -2.73
C ARG A 51 -11.51 12.67 -2.43
N LEU A 52 -11.67 13.30 -1.26
CA LEU A 52 -10.80 14.39 -0.82
C LEU A 52 -9.84 13.88 0.27
N LEU A 53 -8.60 13.59 -0.12
CA LEU A 53 -7.58 13.09 0.80
C LEU A 53 -7.06 14.22 1.69
N THR A 54 -6.97 13.94 2.99
CA THR A 54 -6.42 14.85 3.99
C THR A 54 -5.10 14.28 4.54
N PRO A 55 -3.96 14.94 4.32
CA PRO A 55 -2.68 14.50 4.84
C PRO A 55 -2.67 14.49 6.37
N SER A 56 -2.20 13.40 6.96
CA SER A 56 -1.94 13.26 8.40
C SER A 56 -0.61 12.53 8.61
N PRO A 57 0.49 13.25 8.96
CA PRO A 57 0.53 14.67 9.33
C PRO A 57 0.25 15.63 8.15
N PRO A 58 -0.07 16.91 8.42
CA PRO A 58 -0.22 17.92 7.38
C PRO A 58 1.02 17.97 6.47
N SER A 59 0.79 18.03 5.16
CA SER A 59 1.88 18.10 4.17
C SER A 59 2.39 19.53 4.01
N ASP A 60 3.70 19.69 3.83
CA ASP A 60 4.40 20.93 3.52
C ASP A 60 4.43 21.24 2.02
N TYR A 61 3.72 20.46 1.20
CA TYR A 61 3.69 20.61 -0.25
C TYR A 61 3.21 22.01 -0.68
N THR A 62 4.03 22.69 -1.48
CA THR A 62 3.84 24.10 -1.88
C THR A 62 3.18 24.29 -3.25
N GLY A 63 2.64 23.23 -3.87
CA GLY A 63 1.95 23.31 -5.16
C GLY A 63 0.73 24.23 -5.16
N LYS A 64 0.34 24.77 -6.30
CA LYS A 64 -0.74 25.77 -6.38
C LYS A 64 -2.13 25.13 -6.22
N ASP A 65 -3.10 25.88 -5.72
CA ASP A 65 -4.50 25.47 -5.75
C ASP A 65 -4.94 25.19 -7.20
N GLY A 66 -5.67 24.10 -7.42
CA GLY A 66 -6.06 23.62 -8.76
C GLY A 66 -4.95 22.93 -9.55
N GLN A 67 -3.73 22.83 -9.02
CA GLN A 67 -2.63 22.12 -9.70
C GLN A 67 -2.93 20.62 -9.79
N ARG A 68 -2.72 20.05 -10.97
CA ARG A 68 -2.81 18.61 -11.21
C ARG A 68 -1.51 17.91 -10.82
N VAL A 69 -1.59 16.83 -10.05
CA VAL A 69 -0.43 16.08 -9.55
C VAL A 69 -0.68 14.57 -9.65
N VAL A 70 0.41 13.80 -9.62
CA VAL A 70 0.38 12.39 -9.23
C VAL A 70 0.79 12.33 -7.77
N ILE A 71 -0.02 11.69 -6.94
CA ILE A 71 0.24 11.53 -5.51
C ILE A 71 0.48 10.05 -5.22
N SER A 72 1.51 9.76 -4.43
CA SER A 72 1.73 8.46 -3.81
C SER A 72 1.40 8.58 -2.33
N TYR A 73 0.56 7.70 -1.81
CA TYR A 73 0.11 7.79 -0.42
C TYR A 73 -0.25 6.41 0.16
N THR A 74 -0.23 6.33 1.50
CA THR A 74 -0.75 5.19 2.25
C THR A 74 -2.08 5.58 2.90
N PRO A 75 -3.18 4.86 2.65
CA PRO A 75 -4.45 5.08 3.33
C PRO A 75 -4.30 4.90 4.86
N LEU A 76 -4.87 5.83 5.63
CA LEU A 76 -5.07 5.67 7.07
C LEU A 76 -6.56 5.40 7.31
N GLN A 77 -7.16 6.02 8.33
CA GLN A 77 -8.59 5.89 8.62
C GLN A 77 -9.41 6.90 7.79
N GLY A 78 -10.42 6.41 7.06
CA GLY A 78 -11.31 7.25 6.27
C GLY A 78 -10.59 7.89 5.07
N ASP A 79 -10.63 9.21 4.98
CA ASP A 79 -9.94 9.98 3.93
C ASP A 79 -8.58 10.55 4.41
N SER A 80 -8.13 10.18 5.61
CA SER A 80 -6.80 10.53 6.08
C SER A 80 -5.74 9.66 5.39
N VAL A 81 -4.61 10.28 5.02
CA VAL A 81 -3.54 9.58 4.31
C VAL A 81 -2.16 10.01 4.82
N LYS A 82 -1.18 9.13 4.70
CA LYS A 82 0.24 9.48 4.81
C LYS A 82 0.80 9.68 3.41
N ILE A 83 1.45 10.81 3.18
CA ILE A 83 2.07 11.20 1.91
C ILE A 83 3.57 11.26 2.12
#